data_AF-A0A0L0UMA9-F1
#
_entry.id   AF-A0A0L0UMA9-F1
#
_cell.length_a   1.000
_cell.length_b   1.000
_cell.length_c   1.000
_cell.angle_alpha   90.00
_cell.angle_beta   90.00
_cell.angle_gamma   90.00
#
_symmetry.space_group_name_H-M   'P 1'
#
loop_
_entity.id
_entity.type
_entity.pdbx_description
1 polymer ?
#
loop_
_entity_poly.entity_id
_entity_poly.type
_entity_poly.pdbx_seq_one_letter_code
_entity_poly.pdbx_strand_id
1 'polypeptide(L)'
;MRLLAYHNYAWHNSNVRMGPFHETQRQFNEERSQVLWNQRQTEGRDLTTCLSACVTVYRELLERTSNLVQTVLQLSPAQKLASNTCPACFGPSLKTGSHQLLWVDNKLIIALDCI
;
A
#
# COMPACT_ATOMS: atom_id res chain seq x y z
N MET A 1 22.69 -5.28 16.15
CA MET A 1 22.37 -3.95 16.73
C MET A 1 21.64 -2.97 15.79
N ARG A 2 21.67 -3.11 14.45
CA ARG A 2 21.07 -2.12 13.52
C ARG A 2 19.54 -2.18 13.40
N LEU A 3 18.98 -3.38 13.43
CA LEU A 3 17.53 -3.61 13.35
C LEU A 3 16.81 -3.13 14.62
N LEU A 4 17.46 -3.27 15.78
CA LEU A 4 16.88 -2.90 17.08
C LEU A 4 16.73 -1.38 17.23
N ALA A 5 17.71 -0.59 16.76
CA ALA A 5 17.62 0.87 16.73
C ALA A 5 16.50 1.33 15.79
N TYR A 6 16.42 0.77 14.58
CA TYR A 6 15.31 1.06 13.66
C TYR A 6 13.95 0.71 14.26
N HIS A 7 13.83 -0.47 14.89
CA HIS A 7 12.59 -0.89 15.54
C HIS A 7 12.22 0.02 16.71
N ASN A 8 13.18 0.52 17.47
CA ASN A 8 12.95 1.49 18.54
C ASN A 8 12.42 2.82 17.99
N TYR A 9 13.06 3.37 16.95
CA TYR A 9 12.62 4.61 16.30
C TYR A 9 11.24 4.45 15.65
N ALA A 10 11.01 3.33 14.95
CA ALA A 10 9.72 3.03 14.34
C ALA A 10 8.64 2.85 15.40
N TRP A 11 8.91 2.17 16.51
CA TRP A 11 7.95 2.00 17.60
C TRP A 11 7.58 3.33 18.26
N HIS A 12 8.57 4.18 18.54
CA HIS A 12 8.34 5.50 19.16
C HIS A 12 7.53 6.44 18.27
N ASN A 13 7.65 6.29 16.95
CA ASN A 13 7.10 7.21 15.97
C ASN A 13 6.15 6.52 14.97
N SER A 14 5.57 5.35 15.25
CA SER A 14 4.58 4.73 14.34
C SER A 14 3.18 4.89 14.91
N ASN A 15 2.60 6.07 14.69
CA ASN A 15 1.17 6.15 14.47
C ASN A 15 0.94 6.03 12.95
N VAL A 16 -0.22 5.52 12.50
CA VAL A 16 -0.61 5.27 11.09
C VAL A 16 -0.52 6.53 10.16
N ARG A 17 -0.01 7.65 10.66
CA ARG A 17 0.15 8.93 9.99
C ARG A 17 1.54 9.02 9.37
N MET A 18 1.64 9.65 8.19
CA MET A 18 2.88 9.81 7.44
C MET A 18 3.98 10.60 8.17
N GLY A 19 3.62 11.57 9.03
CA GLY A 19 4.58 12.42 9.73
C GLY A 19 5.50 11.65 10.69
N PRO A 20 4.95 10.87 11.63
CA PRO A 20 5.76 10.04 12.52
C PRO A 20 6.68 9.02 11.78
N PHE A 21 6.20 8.41 10.68
CA PHE A 21 7.04 7.55 9.83
C PHE A 21 8.19 8.32 9.15
N HIS A 22 7.91 9.53 8.64
CA HIS A 22 8.93 10.41 8.06
C HIS A 22 10.01 10.79 9.09
N GLU A 23 9.63 11.14 10.32
CA GLU A 23 10.58 11.51 11.37
C GLU A 23 11.46 10.31 11.79
N THR A 24 10.90 9.10 11.81
CA THR A 24 11.67 7.86 11.99
C THR A 24 12.78 7.72 10.94
N GLN A 25 12.41 7.88 9.66
CA GLN A 25 13.34 7.78 8.54
C GLN A 25 14.38 8.90 8.59
N ARG A 26 13.97 10.11 8.97
CA ARG A 26 14.85 11.25 9.12
C ARG A 26 15.91 10.99 10.19
N GLN A 27 15.51 10.68 11.43
CA GLN A 27 16.43 10.43 12.54
C GLN A 27 17.37 9.25 12.25
N PHE A 28 16.82 8.12 11.79
CA PHE A 28 17.62 6.94 11.49
C PHE A 28 18.67 7.21 10.39
N ASN A 29 18.33 8.02 9.39
CA ASN A 29 19.23 8.27 8.28
C ASN A 29 20.18 9.47 8.51
N GLU A 30 19.81 10.47 9.32
CA GLU A 30 20.68 11.59 9.75
C GLU A 30 21.89 11.10 10.54
N GLU A 31 21.71 10.10 11.41
CA GLU A 31 22.79 9.45 12.15
C GLU A 31 23.80 8.74 11.23
N ARG A 32 23.42 8.45 9.98
CA ARG A 32 24.12 7.48 9.12
C ARG A 32 24.68 8.08 7.82
N SER A 33 24.21 9.25 7.41
CA SER A 33 24.61 9.82 6.11
C SER A 33 24.66 11.34 6.13
N GLN A 34 25.87 11.87 5.92
CA GLN A 34 26.11 13.31 5.71
C GLN A 34 25.36 13.86 4.49
N VAL A 35 24.99 13.01 3.51
CA VAL A 35 24.25 13.42 2.30
C VAL A 35 22.84 13.91 2.61
N LEU A 36 22.27 13.44 3.72
CA LEU A 36 20.93 13.78 4.16
C LEU A 36 20.89 15.00 5.07
N TRP A 37 22.05 15.62 5.31
CA TRP A 37 22.13 16.94 5.92
C TRP A 37 21.91 18.02 4.85
N ASN A 38 21.44 19.19 5.29
CA ASN A 38 21.43 20.36 4.42
C ASN A 38 22.88 20.71 4.01
N GLN A 39 23.07 21.51 2.96
CA GLN A 39 24.42 21.84 2.46
C GLN A 39 25.33 22.47 3.52
N ARG A 40 24.75 23.08 4.57
CA ARG A 40 25.46 23.73 5.67
C ARG A 40 25.70 22.81 6.87
N GLN A 41 25.23 21.56 6.83
CA GLN A 41 25.23 20.58 7.92
C GLN A 41 24.67 21.10 9.26
N THR A 42 23.76 22.07 9.23
CA THR A 42 23.16 22.64 10.44
C THR A 42 21.88 21.91 10.85
N GLU A 43 21.16 21.37 9.87
CA GLU A 43 19.88 20.67 10.06
C GLU A 43 19.82 19.53 9.03
N GLY A 44 19.13 18.45 9.38
CA GLY A 44 18.87 17.42 8.37
C GLY A 44 17.82 17.86 7.37
N ARG A 45 17.88 17.28 6.17
CA ARG A 45 17.00 17.67 5.07
C ARG A 45 15.56 17.35 5.40
N ASP A 46 14.68 18.21 4.92
CA ASP A 46 13.26 17.93 4.87
C ASP A 46 13.00 16.75 3.91
N LEU A 47 12.88 15.55 4.46
CA LEU A 47 12.52 14.35 3.69
C LEU A 47 11.03 14.28 3.38
N THR A 48 10.18 15.19 3.88
CA THR A 48 8.72 15.02 3.84
C THR A 48 8.23 15.16 2.41
N THR A 49 8.74 16.16 1.68
CA THR A 49 8.44 16.38 0.27
C THR A 49 8.98 15.23 -0.59
N CYS A 50 10.23 14.81 -0.36
CA CYS A 50 10.85 13.73 -1.12
C CYS A 50 10.12 12.39 -0.91
N LEU A 51 9.84 12.04 0.34
CA LEU A 51 9.14 10.82 0.69
C LEU A 51 7.71 10.83 0.15
N SER A 52 7.01 11.96 0.26
CA SER A 52 5.66 12.11 -0.31
C SER A 52 5.68 11.93 -1.83
N ALA A 53 6.65 12.53 -2.53
CA ALA A 53 6.84 12.35 -3.96
C ALA A 53 7.14 10.89 -4.31
N CYS A 54 8.02 10.21 -3.57
CA CYS A 54 8.32 8.79 -3.75
C CYS A 54 7.07 7.92 -3.54
N VAL A 55 6.26 8.19 -2.51
CA VAL A 55 5.00 7.47 -2.28
C VAL A 55 4.02 7.67 -3.41
N THR A 56 3.90 8.90 -3.93
CA THR A 56 3.05 9.19 -5.11
C THR A 56 3.51 8.41 -6.34
N VAL A 57 4.80 8.46 -6.66
CA VAL A 57 5.38 7.71 -7.80
C VAL A 57 5.18 6.21 -7.61
N TYR A 58 5.39 5.68 -6.40
CA TYR A 58 5.19 4.27 -6.12
C TYR A 58 3.72 3.84 -6.29
N ARG A 59 2.76 4.66 -5.83
CA ARG A 59 1.33 4.40 -6.06
C ARG A 59 1.00 4.40 -7.56
N GLU A 60 1.53 5.35 -8.32
CA GLU A 60 1.34 5.41 -9.76
C GLU A 60 1.91 4.17 -10.47
N LEU A 61 3.09 3.69 -10.04
CA LEU A 61 3.67 2.46 -10.56
C LEU A 61 2.80 1.23 -10.27
N LEU A 62 2.24 1.12 -9.06
CA LEU A 62 1.32 0.05 -8.71
C LEU A 62 0.05 0.08 -9.57
N GLU A 63 -0.51 1.27 -9.78
CA GLU A 63 -1.70 1.44 -10.63
C GLU A 63 -1.41 1.07 -12.09
N ARG A 64 -0.29 1.56 -12.65
CA ARG A 64 0.16 1.21 -14.00
C ARG A 64 0.39 -0.30 -14.15
N THR A 65 0.98 -0.93 -13.14
CA THR A 65 1.21 -2.38 -13.14
C THR A 65 -0.11 -3.15 -13.14
N SER A 66 -1.05 -2.77 -12.28
CA SER A 66 -2.39 -3.37 -12.24
C SER A 66 -3.12 -3.20 -13.58
N ASN A 67 -3.08 -2.00 -14.16
CA ASN A 67 -3.69 -1.73 -15.47
C ASN A 67 -3.05 -2.56 -16.59
N LEU A 68 -1.73 -2.70 -16.59
CA LEU A 68 -1.02 -3.52 -17.57
C LEU A 68 -1.43 -4.99 -17.47
N VAL A 69 -1.44 -5.55 -16.25
CA VAL A 69 -1.86 -6.94 -15.99
C VAL A 69 -3.31 -7.15 -16.45
N GLN A 70 -4.22 -6.24 -16.08
CA GLN A 70 -5.63 -6.31 -16.47
C GLN A 70 -5.83 -6.24 -17.99
N THR A 71 -5.01 -5.44 -18.69
CA THR A 71 -5.09 -5.26 -20.15
C THR A 71 -4.56 -6.49 -20.88
N VAL A 72 -3.39 -7.00 -20.47
CA VAL A 72 -2.76 -8.17 -21.08
C VAL A 72 -3.60 -9.43 -20.87
N LEU A 73 -4.19 -9.61 -19.69
CA LEU A 73 -5.07 -10.73 -19.37
C LEU A 73 -6.50 -10.57 -19.89
N GLN A 74 -6.82 -9.44 -20.53
CA GLN A 74 -8.17 -9.12 -21.04
C GLN A 74 -9.28 -9.36 -20.00
N LEU A 75 -9.03 -8.93 -18.75
CA LEU A 75 -9.94 -9.21 -17.65
C LEU A 75 -11.29 -8.52 -17.84
N SER A 76 -12.37 -9.28 -17.64
CA SER A 76 -13.73 -8.73 -17.61
C SER A 76 -13.92 -7.78 -16.42
N PRO A 77 -14.89 -6.86 -16.46
CA PRO A 77 -15.16 -5.94 -15.36
C PRO A 77 -15.36 -6.64 -13.99
N ALA A 78 -16.01 -7.81 -13.99
CA ALA A 78 -16.21 -8.61 -12.77
C ALA A 78 -14.89 -9.18 -12.22
N GLN A 79 -13.99 -9.63 -13.10
CA GLN A 79 -12.68 -10.13 -12.70
C GLN A 79 -11.76 -9.02 -12.19
N LYS A 80 -11.83 -7.82 -12.78
CA LYS A 80 -11.14 -6.64 -12.25
C LYS A 80 -11.61 -6.30 -10.84
N LEU A 81 -12.92 -6.32 -10.63
CA LEU A 81 -13.51 -6.08 -9.31
C LEU A 81 -13.11 -7.15 -8.29
N ALA A 82 -13.14 -8.43 -8.68
CA ALA A 82 -12.67 -9.51 -7.82
C ALA A 82 -11.19 -9.34 -7.46
N SER A 83 -10.32 -9.06 -8.42
CA SER A 83 -8.88 -8.86 -8.17
C SER A 83 -8.59 -7.72 -7.19
N ASN A 84 -9.39 -6.66 -7.20
CA ASN A 84 -9.14 -5.47 -6.36
C ASN A 84 -9.85 -5.54 -5.00
N THR A 85 -11.01 -6.17 -4.92
CA THR A 85 -11.86 -6.17 -3.71
C THR A 85 -11.80 -7.48 -2.93
N CYS A 86 -11.82 -8.62 -3.64
CA CYS A 86 -11.80 -9.94 -3.03
C CYS A 86 -11.03 -10.94 -3.92
N PRO A 87 -9.70 -11.04 -3.74
CA PRO A 87 -8.86 -11.94 -4.54
C PRO A 87 -9.30 -13.40 -4.48
N ALA A 88 -9.95 -13.82 -3.38
CA ALA A 88 -10.49 -15.17 -3.22
C ALA A 88 -11.65 -15.49 -4.20
N CYS A 89 -12.33 -14.46 -4.70
CA CYS A 89 -13.37 -14.60 -5.73
C CYS A 89 -12.81 -14.59 -7.15
N PHE A 90 -11.49 -14.42 -7.33
CA PHE A 90 -10.87 -14.39 -8.65
C PHE A 90 -10.63 -15.81 -9.16
N GLY A 91 -11.36 -16.20 -10.21
CA GLY A 91 -11.23 -17.51 -10.82
C GLY A 91 -12.58 -18.04 -11.33
N PRO A 92 -12.59 -19.23 -11.95
CA PRO A 92 -13.84 -19.88 -12.33
C PRO A 92 -14.65 -20.24 -11.08
N SER A 93 -15.94 -19.92 -11.08
CA SER A 93 -16.83 -20.40 -10.02
C SER A 93 -16.95 -21.91 -10.10
N LEU A 94 -16.68 -22.59 -8.99
CA LEU A 94 -16.90 -24.02 -8.81
C LEU A 94 -18.40 -24.36 -8.70
N LYS A 95 -19.29 -23.35 -8.70
CA LYS A 95 -20.74 -23.46 -8.45
C LYS A 95 -21.10 -24.19 -7.15
N THR A 96 -20.13 -24.34 -6.25
CA THR A 96 -20.31 -24.94 -4.93
C THR A 96 -20.82 -23.88 -3.96
N GLY A 97 -22.10 -23.95 -3.59
CA GLY A 97 -22.74 -23.02 -2.64
C GLY A 97 -24.12 -22.56 -3.09
N SER A 98 -24.57 -21.40 -2.61
CA SER A 98 -25.90 -20.81 -2.86
C SER A 98 -26.15 -20.35 -4.31
N HIS A 99 -25.36 -20.82 -5.30
CA HIS A 99 -25.61 -20.59 -6.73
C HIS A 99 -26.98 -21.11 -7.20
N GLN A 100 -27.65 -21.93 -6.40
CA GLN A 100 -29.04 -22.34 -6.63
C GLN A 100 -30.02 -21.15 -6.54
N LEU A 101 -29.64 -20.08 -5.85
CA LEU A 101 -30.43 -18.85 -5.73
C LEU A 101 -30.05 -17.89 -6.86
N LEU A 102 -30.99 -17.63 -7.78
CA LEU A 102 -30.82 -16.72 -8.91
C LEU A 102 -30.40 -15.29 -8.51
N TRP A 103 -30.67 -14.87 -7.26
CA TRP A 103 -30.26 -13.57 -6.75
C TRP A 103 -28.80 -13.49 -6.27
N VAL A 104 -28.11 -14.62 -6.09
CA VAL A 104 -26.69 -14.70 -5.67
C VAL A 104 -25.77 -14.94 -6.86
N ASP A 105 -26.30 -15.47 -7.97
CA ASP A 105 -25.50 -15.86 -9.13
C ASP A 105 -24.82 -14.64 -9.79
N ASN A 106 -23.48 -14.64 -9.80
CA ASN A 106 -22.62 -13.58 -10.35
C ASN A 106 -22.87 -12.17 -9.79
N LYS A 107 -23.40 -12.04 -8.56
CA LYS A 107 -23.58 -10.73 -7.90
C LYS A 107 -22.61 -10.56 -6.74
N LEU A 108 -22.01 -9.37 -6.65
CA LEU A 108 -21.24 -8.94 -5.48
C LEU A 108 -22.23 -8.60 -4.35
N ILE A 109 -22.21 -9.40 -3.28
CA ILE A 109 -22.96 -9.12 -2.05
C ILE A 109 -21.98 -8.54 -1.04
N ILE A 110 -22.12 -7.26 -0.74
CA ILE A 110 -21.31 -6.58 0.28
C ILE A 110 -22.11 -6.65 1.58
N ALA A 111 -21.73 -7.55 2.48
CA ALA A 111 -22.20 -7.52 3.85
C ALA A 111 -21.35 -6.51 4.63
N LEU A 112 -21.95 -5.38 5.01
CA LEU A 112 -21.36 -4.49 6.00
C LEU A 112 -21.80 -4.99 7.36
N ASP A 113 -20.89 -5.65 8.08
CA ASP A 113 -21.07 -5.86 9.51
C ASP A 113 -21.00 -4.48 10.18
N CYS A 114 -22.14 -3.98 10.66
CA CYS A 114 -22.18 -2.79 11.50
C CYS A 114 -21.42 -3.08 12.80
N ILE A 115 -20.29 -2.39 13.00
CA ILE A 115 -19.66 -2.21 14.32
C ILE A 115 -20.16 -0.89 14.92
#